data_AF-A0A4C1SCX3-F1
#
_entry.id   AF-A0A4C1SCX3-F1
#
_cell.length_a   1.000
_cell.length_b   1.000
_cell.length_c   1.000
_cell.angle_alpha   90.00
_cell.angle_beta   90.00
_cell.angle_gamma   90.00
#
_symmetry.space_group_name_H-M   'P 1'
#
loop_
_entity.id
_entity.type
_entity.pdbx_description
1 polymer ?
#
loop_
_entity_poly.entity_id
_entity_poly.type
_entity_poly.pdbx_seq_one_letter_code
_entity_poly.pdbx_strand_id
1 'polypeptide(L)'
;MKDPNLNEVLTHIPQNATYRSPEIQNQIIQAMVQAVRSSIVKDINESDVKWFTLMEDGTRDKNNRENIALAIRYVKDGVVNESLLMVKTTENLDAATFTELTLNTLTENNIDPLLYA
;
A
#
# COMPACT_ATOMS: atom_id res chain seq x y z
N MET A 1 21.71 8.06 27.93
CA MET A 1 22.83 7.87 26.98
C MET A 1 24.12 8.33 27.67
N LYS A 2 25.17 7.50 27.71
CA LYS A 2 26.32 7.63 28.64
C LYS A 2 27.65 8.08 28.01
N ASP A 3 27.71 8.36 26.71
CA ASP A 3 28.96 8.80 26.05
C ASP A 3 28.98 10.34 25.91
N PRO A 4 29.90 11.05 26.60
CA PRO A 4 30.02 12.51 26.50
C PRO A 4 30.34 12.99 25.08
N ASN A 5 31.12 12.22 24.32
CA ASN A 5 31.53 12.59 22.96
C ASN A 5 30.34 12.54 22.00
N LEU A 6 29.42 11.59 22.19
CA LEU A 6 28.23 11.47 21.36
C LEU A 6 27.28 12.68 21.56
N ASN A 7 27.17 13.17 22.80
CA ASN A 7 26.36 14.37 23.09
C ASN A 7 26.95 15.63 22.45
N GLU A 8 28.27 15.79 22.44
CA GLU A 8 28.94 16.93 21.80
C GLU A 8 28.82 16.86 20.26
N VAL A 9 28.91 15.67 19.65
CA VAL A 9 28.68 15.52 18.21
C VAL A 9 27.24 15.90 17.84
N LEU A 10 26.25 15.51 18.64
CA LEU A 10 24.83 15.83 18.40
C LEU A 10 24.54 17.33 18.35
N THR A 11 25.28 18.17 19.08
CA THR A 11 25.08 19.64 19.02
C THR A 11 25.59 20.27 17.72
N HIS A 12 26.42 19.55 16.96
CA HIS A 12 27.02 20.03 15.71
C HIS A 12 26.38 19.42 14.46
N ILE A 13 25.55 18.38 14.61
CA ILE A 13 24.81 17.80 13.49
C ILE A 13 23.74 18.80 13.05
N PRO A 14 23.68 19.14 11.75
CA PRO A 14 22.60 19.98 11.22
C PRO A 14 21.24 19.33 11.54
N GLN A 15 20.42 20.00 12.35
CA GLN A 15 19.10 19.50 12.77
C GLN A 15 18.05 19.52 11.65
N ASN A 16 18.48 19.83 10.41
CA ASN A 16 17.65 19.94 9.22
C ASN A 16 18.01 18.85 8.20
N ALA A 17 17.91 17.57 8.61
CA ALA A 17 18.07 16.46 7.68
C ALA A 17 17.13 16.65 6.46
N THR A 18 17.71 16.81 5.27
CA THR A 18 16.95 17.19 4.09
C THR A 18 16.32 16.01 3.36
N TYR A 19 16.72 14.77 3.70
CA TYR A 19 16.22 13.51 3.13
C TYR A 19 16.07 13.52 1.59
N ARG A 20 17.08 14.07 0.90
CA ARG A 20 17.02 14.32 -0.56
C ARG A 20 17.57 13.17 -1.40
N SER A 21 18.21 12.16 -0.80
CA SER A 21 18.74 11.07 -1.60
C SER A 21 17.60 10.19 -2.14
N PRO A 22 17.71 9.68 -3.38
CA PRO A 22 16.68 8.82 -3.96
C PRO A 22 16.36 7.61 -3.08
N GLU A 23 17.36 7.00 -2.45
CA GLU A 23 17.20 5.82 -1.60
C GLU A 23 16.33 6.14 -0.39
N ILE A 24 16.61 7.25 0.29
CA ILE A 24 15.90 7.68 1.48
C ILE A 24 14.47 8.08 1.13
N GLN A 25 14.27 8.82 0.03
CA GLN A 25 12.92 9.19 -0.41
C GLN A 25 12.08 7.96 -0.75
N ASN A 26 12.66 6.98 -1.44
CA ASN A 26 11.98 5.72 -1.75
C ASN A 26 11.63 4.95 -0.47
N GLN A 27 12.50 4.89 0.53
CA GLN A 27 12.19 4.27 1.82
C GLN A 27 11.03 4.96 2.54
N ILE A 28 11.01 6.30 2.54
CA ILE A 28 9.92 7.09 3.13
C ILE A 28 8.60 6.78 2.41
N ILE A 29 8.60 6.76 1.09
CA ILE A 29 7.41 6.43 0.28
C ILE A 29 6.94 5.00 0.61
N GLN A 30 7.84 4.03 0.69
CA GLN A 30 7.47 2.66 1.06
C GLN A 30 6.88 2.60 2.47
N ALA A 31 7.44 3.30 3.44
CA ALA A 31 6.89 3.37 4.79
C ALA A 31 5.47 3.97 4.82
N MET A 32 5.23 5.04 4.04
CA MET A 32 3.90 5.63 3.89
C MET A 32 2.91 4.65 3.26
N VAL A 33 3.32 3.95 2.19
CA VAL A 33 2.48 2.93 1.54
C VAL A 33 2.11 1.83 2.53
N GLN A 34 3.07 1.32 3.31
CA GLN A 34 2.80 0.29 4.31
C GLN A 34 1.87 0.78 5.42
N ALA A 35 2.02 2.03 5.88
CA ALA A 35 1.14 2.61 6.89
C ALA A 35 -0.32 2.73 6.38
N VAL A 36 -0.50 3.23 5.16
CA VAL A 36 -1.82 3.35 4.52
C VAL A 36 -2.45 1.96 4.33
N ARG A 37 -1.71 1.00 3.75
CA ARG A 37 -2.21 -0.37 3.55
C ARG A 37 -2.58 -1.03 4.87
N SER A 38 -1.77 -0.89 5.91
CA SER A 38 -2.06 -1.46 7.23
C SER A 38 -3.35 -0.89 7.82
N SER A 39 -3.62 0.40 7.61
CA SER A 39 -4.89 1.03 8.02
C SER A 39 -6.07 0.43 7.26
N ILE A 40 -5.96 0.32 5.93
CA ILE A 40 -7.02 -0.25 5.08
C ILE A 40 -7.32 -1.70 5.49
N VAL A 41 -6.28 -2.53 5.65
CA VAL A 41 -6.43 -3.93 6.07
C VAL A 41 -7.08 -4.04 7.44
N LYS A 42 -6.69 -3.17 8.38
CA LYS A 42 -7.33 -3.11 9.70
C LYS A 42 -8.82 -2.78 9.57
N ASP A 43 -9.17 -1.77 8.78
CA ASP A 43 -10.56 -1.35 8.57
C ASP A 43 -11.41 -2.45 7.91
N ILE A 44 -10.84 -3.19 6.96
CA ILE A 44 -11.50 -4.36 6.35
C ILE A 44 -11.69 -5.48 7.38
N ASN A 45 -10.69 -5.78 8.20
CA ASN A 45 -10.79 -6.86 9.19
C ASN A 45 -11.79 -6.54 10.31
N GLU A 46 -11.91 -5.26 10.66
CA GLU A 46 -12.86 -4.71 11.64
C GLU A 46 -14.20 -4.30 11.03
N SER A 47 -14.43 -4.55 9.73
CA SER A 47 -15.67 -4.19 9.03
C SER A 47 -16.91 -4.85 9.64
N ASP A 48 -18.06 -4.20 9.47
CA ASP A 48 -19.35 -4.61 10.02
C ASP A 48 -19.80 -5.96 9.45
N VAL A 49 -19.43 -6.21 8.20
CA VAL A 49 -19.71 -7.46 7.48
C VAL A 49 -18.43 -7.97 6.86
N LYS A 50 -18.27 -9.28 6.81
CA LYS A 50 -17.06 -9.92 6.30
C LYS A 50 -16.92 -9.93 4.78
N TRP A 51 -17.88 -9.33 4.08
CA TRP A 51 -17.88 -9.23 2.62
C TRP A 51 -17.28 -7.90 2.17
N PHE A 52 -16.54 -7.96 1.09
CA PHE A 52 -16.02 -6.80 0.38
C PHE A 52 -16.22 -6.99 -1.12
N THR A 53 -16.13 -5.89 -1.87
CA THR A 53 -16.13 -5.91 -3.34
C THR A 53 -14.78 -5.44 -3.84
N LEU A 54 -14.24 -6.14 -4.84
CA LEU A 54 -13.04 -5.73 -5.56
C LEU A 54 -13.45 -4.88 -6.76
N MET A 55 -12.74 -3.78 -6.98
CA MET A 55 -12.90 -2.90 -8.11
C MET A 55 -11.53 -2.73 -8.76
N GLU A 56 -11.38 -3.25 -9.96
CA GLU A 56 -10.13 -3.19 -10.70
C GLU A 56 -10.33 -2.30 -11.93
N ASP A 57 -9.45 -1.32 -12.09
CA ASP A 57 -9.41 -0.44 -13.28
C ASP A 57 -8.02 -0.49 -13.91
N GLY A 58 -7.99 -0.53 -15.25
CA GLY A 58 -6.78 -0.64 -16.05
C GLY A 58 -6.69 0.50 -17.03
N THR A 59 -5.53 1.17 -17.09
CA THR A 59 -5.28 2.24 -18.05
C THR A 59 -3.94 2.09 -18.76
N ARG A 60 -3.98 2.14 -20.09
CA ARG A 60 -2.80 2.05 -20.95
C ARG A 60 -2.03 3.35 -20.98
N ASP A 61 -0.75 3.30 -20.63
CA ASP A 61 0.15 4.44 -20.74
C ASP A 61 0.68 4.63 -22.19
N LYS A 62 1.38 5.74 -22.42
CA LYS A 62 1.96 6.07 -23.73
C LYS A 62 3.10 5.14 -24.16
N ASN A 63 3.62 4.32 -23.25
CA ASN A 63 4.70 3.37 -23.47
C ASN A 63 4.17 1.93 -23.68
N ASN A 64 2.87 1.75 -23.92
CA ASN A 64 2.21 0.45 -24.06
C ASN A 64 2.28 -0.43 -22.81
N ARG A 65 2.36 0.19 -21.62
CA ARG A 65 2.21 -0.51 -20.34
C ARG A 65 0.80 -0.30 -19.80
N GLU A 66 0.29 -1.27 -19.07
CA GLU A 66 -0.96 -1.15 -18.34
C GLU A 66 -0.69 -0.75 -16.90
N ASN A 67 -1.38 0.28 -16.44
CA ASN A 67 -1.45 0.64 -15.03
C ASN A 67 -2.75 0.10 -14.47
N ILE A 68 -2.64 -0.79 -13.49
CA ILE A 68 -3.77 -1.43 -12.84
C ILE A 68 -3.92 -0.81 -11.46
N ALA A 69 -5.13 -0.37 -11.15
CA ALA A 69 -5.54 0.10 -9.85
C ALA A 69 -6.55 -0.88 -9.25
N LEU A 70 -6.25 -1.41 -8.06
CA LEU A 70 -7.15 -2.25 -7.29
C LEU A 70 -7.68 -1.47 -6.09
N ALA A 71 -8.97 -1.20 -6.11
CA ALA A 71 -9.72 -0.67 -4.99
C ALA A 71 -10.58 -1.76 -4.34
N ILE A 72 -10.83 -1.59 -3.04
CA ILE A 72 -11.65 -2.49 -2.23
C ILE A 72 -12.73 -1.68 -1.53
N ARG A 73 -13.97 -2.18 -1.62
CA ARG A 73 -15.16 -1.58 -1.00
C ARG A 73 -15.66 -2.47 0.13
N TYR A 74 -15.86 -1.89 1.31
CA TYR A 74 -16.31 -2.58 2.53
C TYR A 74 -17.25 -1.68 3.35
N VAL A 75 -17.94 -2.24 4.34
CA VAL A 75 -18.85 -1.49 5.21
C VAL A 75 -18.28 -1.44 6.63
N LYS A 76 -18.10 -0.23 7.17
CA LYS A 76 -17.61 -0.01 8.54
C LYS A 76 -18.41 1.11 9.18
N ASP A 77 -18.87 0.90 10.41
CA ASP A 77 -19.69 1.86 11.16
C ASP A 77 -20.97 2.28 10.41
N GLY A 78 -21.57 1.35 9.66
CA GLY A 78 -22.76 1.55 8.84
C GLY A 78 -22.51 2.34 7.55
N VAL A 79 -21.25 2.64 7.21
CA VAL A 79 -20.86 3.46 6.05
C VAL A 79 -20.10 2.61 5.03
N VAL A 80 -20.46 2.78 3.76
CA VAL A 80 -19.70 2.20 2.64
C VAL A 80 -18.40 2.98 2.48
N ASN A 81 -17.28 2.29 2.62
CA ASN A 81 -15.94 2.83 2.44
C ASN A 81 -15.29 2.20 1.21
N GLU A 82 -14.51 3.00 0.49
CA GLU A 82 -13.70 2.57 -0.64
C GLU A 82 -12.26 2.97 -0.39
N SER A 83 -11.32 2.09 -0.70
CA SER A 83 -9.90 2.35 -0.46
C SER A 83 -9.05 1.75 -1.57
N LEU A 84 -8.06 2.52 -2.02
CA LEU A 84 -7.10 2.07 -3.02
C LEU A 84 -6.05 1.19 -2.35
N LEU A 85 -6.05 -0.09 -2.67
CA LEU A 85 -5.16 -1.09 -2.06
C LEU A 85 -3.83 -1.20 -2.80
N MET A 86 -3.87 -1.11 -4.13
CA MET A 86 -2.71 -1.30 -4.99
C MET A 86 -2.81 -0.51 -6.28
N VAL A 87 -1.65 0.01 -6.72
CA VAL A 87 -1.43 0.48 -8.09
C VAL A 87 -0.15 -0.18 -8.58
N LYS A 88 -0.20 -0.88 -9.70
CA LYS A 88 0.97 -1.54 -10.33
C LYS A 88 0.97 -1.28 -11.83
N THR A 89 2.17 -1.19 -12.38
CA THR A 89 2.39 -1.11 -13.83
C THR A 89 2.87 -2.47 -14.32
N THR A 90 2.29 -2.98 -15.40
CA THR A 90 2.66 -4.24 -16.06
C THR A 90 2.82 -4.02 -17.56
N GLU A 91 3.68 -4.82 -18.19
CA GLU A 91 3.83 -4.85 -19.66
C GLU A 91 2.89 -5.90 -20.31
N ASN A 92 2.29 -6.78 -19.49
CA ASN A 92 1.38 -7.83 -19.93
C ASN A 92 -0.08 -7.41 -19.74
N LEU A 93 -0.92 -7.68 -20.75
CA LEU A 93 -2.33 -7.26 -20.80
C LEU A 93 -3.34 -8.43 -20.67
N ASP A 94 -2.88 -9.60 -20.27
CA ASP A 94 -3.75 -10.78 -20.18
C ASP A 94 -4.47 -10.87 -18.83
N ALA A 95 -5.67 -11.46 -18.87
CA ALA A 95 -6.52 -11.63 -17.70
C ALA A 95 -5.88 -12.51 -16.61
N ALA A 96 -4.95 -13.42 -16.97
CA ALA A 96 -4.27 -14.27 -16.01
C ALA A 96 -3.31 -13.43 -15.14
N THR A 97 -2.55 -12.54 -15.76
CA THR A 97 -1.67 -11.59 -15.07
C THR A 97 -2.47 -10.73 -14.08
N PHE A 98 -3.61 -10.20 -14.49
CA PHE A 98 -4.43 -9.33 -13.65
C PHE A 98 -5.01 -10.09 -12.46
N THR A 99 -5.53 -11.30 -12.71
CA THR A 99 -6.04 -12.20 -11.66
C THR A 99 -4.95 -12.55 -10.65
N GLU A 100 -3.75 -12.93 -11.12
CA GLU A 100 -2.61 -13.25 -10.26
C GLU A 100 -2.19 -12.03 -9.43
N LEU A 101 -2.10 -10.84 -10.03
CA LEU A 101 -1.77 -9.61 -9.31
C LEU A 101 -2.78 -9.30 -8.20
N THR A 102 -4.06 -9.46 -8.49
CA THR A 102 -5.14 -9.26 -7.52
C THR A 102 -5.05 -10.28 -6.38
N LEU A 103 -4.93 -11.58 -6.69
CA LEU A 103 -4.81 -12.64 -5.67
C LEU A 103 -3.56 -12.50 -4.80
N ASN A 104 -2.40 -12.19 -5.41
CA ASN A 104 -1.16 -11.94 -4.68
C ASN A 104 -1.30 -10.72 -3.76
N THR A 105 -1.91 -9.64 -4.24
CA THR A 105 -2.14 -8.43 -3.42
C THR A 105 -3.01 -8.76 -2.21
N LEU A 106 -4.08 -9.53 -2.37
CA LEU A 106 -4.93 -9.93 -1.24
C LEU A 106 -4.15 -10.78 -0.23
N THR A 107 -3.41 -11.78 -0.72
CA THR A 107 -2.61 -12.69 0.10
C THR A 107 -1.51 -11.96 0.88
N GLU A 108 -0.74 -11.10 0.22
CA GLU A 108 0.32 -10.28 0.82
C GLU A 108 -0.22 -9.38 1.95
N ASN A 109 -1.47 -8.94 1.85
CA ASN A 109 -2.13 -8.08 2.83
C ASN A 109 -2.98 -8.85 3.85
N ASN A 110 -2.91 -10.20 3.86
CA ASN A 110 -3.72 -11.07 4.72
C ASN A 110 -5.23 -10.82 4.61
N ILE A 111 -5.70 -10.46 3.42
CA ILE A 111 -7.13 -10.36 3.10
C ILE A 111 -7.52 -11.68 2.47
N ASP A 112 -8.28 -12.50 3.20
CA ASP A 112 -8.68 -13.83 2.73
C ASP A 112 -9.98 -13.76 1.91
N PRO A 113 -9.94 -14.04 0.58
CA PRO A 113 -11.14 -14.08 -0.25
C PRO A 113 -11.97 -15.36 -0.07
N LEU A 114 -11.42 -16.40 0.58
CA LEU A 114 -12.01 -17.74 0.71
C LEU A 114 -12.47 -18.07 2.14
N LEU A 115 -12.27 -17.19 3.12
CA LEU A 115 -12.66 -17.42 4.51
C LEU A 115 -14.16 -17.72 4.68
N TYR A 116 -14.98 -17.46 3.64
CA TYR A 116 -16.43 -17.61 3.65
C TYR A 116 -17.03 -18.21 2.36
N ALA A 117 -16.24 -18.94 1.56
CA ALA A 117 -16.75 -19.74 0.44
C ALA A 117 -17.23 -21.12 0.89
#